data_AF-A0A930SRF9-F1
#
_entry.id   AF-A0A930SRF9-F1
#
_cell.length_a   1.000
_cell.length_b   1.000
_cell.length_c   1.000
_cell.angle_alpha   90.00
_cell.angle_beta   90.00
_cell.angle_gamma   90.00
#
_symmetry.space_group_name_H-M   'P 1'
#
loop_
_entity.id
_entity.type
_entity.pdbx_description
1 polymer ?
#
loop_
_entity_poly.entity_id
_entity_poly.type
_entity_poly.pdbx_seq_one_letter_code
_entity_poly.pdbx_strand_id
1 'polypeptide(L)'
;MLKNLSESEVHLFELISQILDTLETCLPQFAVQAAEQVFKAHPEISTQFEKQQVKSLQQDIRQAAETATQKIIGELANEELWLMDNVRKVRESLHHNPKVWQVVQGISPVLDKLLQQYGYPPQLGSQGHFFTQTELRHADQLPDNEQLKVLTIKYWSALIRQRQQRADQLRQEQAVYHRKLDEMWHQ
;
A
#
# COMPACT_ATOMS: atom_id res chain seq x y z
N MET A 1 -7.94 24.77 4.73
CA MET A 1 -7.87 25.65 3.54
C MET A 1 -7.38 24.83 2.36
N LEU A 2 -8.29 24.26 1.56
CA LEU A 2 -7.93 23.63 0.29
C LEU A 2 -7.67 24.76 -0.71
N LYS A 3 -6.39 25.09 -0.91
CA LYS A 3 -5.93 25.89 -2.06
C LYS A 3 -6.40 25.17 -3.33
N ASN A 4 -6.80 25.93 -4.35
CA ASN A 4 -7.23 25.43 -5.67
C ASN A 4 -6.29 24.32 -6.18
N LEU A 5 -6.69 23.06 -6.00
CA LEU A 5 -6.01 21.92 -6.57
C LEU A 5 -6.22 21.96 -8.09
N SER A 6 -5.16 21.69 -8.85
CA SER A 6 -5.28 21.45 -10.27
C SER A 6 -6.11 20.19 -10.54
N GLU A 7 -6.75 20.11 -11.70
CA GLU A 7 -7.50 18.90 -12.12
C GLU A 7 -6.62 17.64 -12.06
N SER A 8 -5.32 17.78 -12.33
CA SER A 8 -4.35 16.69 -12.25
C SER A 8 -4.12 16.18 -10.82
N GLU A 9 -4.19 17.07 -9.82
CA GLU A 9 -4.07 16.71 -8.40
C GLU A 9 -5.34 16.04 -7.90
N VAL A 10 -6.50 16.59 -8.26
CA VAL A 10 -7.80 15.98 -7.93
C VAL A 10 -7.86 14.56 -8.46
N HIS A 11 -7.52 14.35 -9.73
CA HIS A 11 -7.51 13.01 -10.32
C HIS A 11 -6.53 12.04 -9.63
N LEU A 12 -5.36 12.52 -9.22
CA LEU A 12 -4.40 11.70 -8.48
C LEU A 12 -4.97 11.26 -7.12
N PHE A 13 -5.61 12.16 -6.39
CA PHE A 13 -6.22 11.85 -5.10
C PHE A 13 -7.42 10.91 -5.22
N GLU A 14 -8.23 11.05 -6.28
CA GLU A 14 -9.29 10.08 -6.58
C GLU A 14 -8.74 8.66 -6.80
N LEU A 15 -7.62 8.54 -7.51
CA LEU A 15 -6.96 7.25 -7.72
C LEU A 15 -6.39 6.69 -6.41
N ILE A 16 -5.79 7.54 -5.58
CA ILE A 16 -5.32 7.14 -4.25
C ILE A 16 -6.49 6.63 -3.42
N SER A 17 -7.60 7.36 -3.35
CA SER A 17 -8.80 6.95 -2.62
C SER A 17 -9.30 5.58 -3.08
N GLN A 18 -9.42 5.36 -4.40
CA GLN A 18 -9.85 4.06 -4.95
C GLN A 18 -8.88 2.92 -4.59
N ILE A 19 -7.58 3.20 -4.54
CA ILE A 19 -6.58 2.22 -4.08
C ILE A 19 -6.79 1.90 -2.60
N LEU A 20 -7.03 2.91 -1.76
CA LEU A 20 -7.31 2.72 -0.33
C LEU A 20 -8.57 1.87 -0.11
N ASP A 21 -9.67 2.15 -0.82
CA ASP A 21 -10.91 1.37 -0.73
C ASP A 21 -10.66 -0.11 -1.13
N THR A 22 -9.84 -0.32 -2.15
CA THR A 22 -9.45 -1.67 -2.59
C THR A 22 -8.63 -2.37 -1.51
N LEU A 23 -7.64 -1.69 -0.91
CA LEU A 23 -6.82 -2.24 0.17
C LEU A 23 -7.64 -2.55 1.43
N GLU A 24 -8.62 -1.71 1.77
CA GLU A 24 -9.52 -1.92 2.90
C GLU A 24 -10.28 -3.23 2.78
N THR A 25 -10.61 -3.64 1.56
CA THR A 25 -11.27 -4.92 1.27
C THR A 25 -10.29 -6.09 1.21
N CYS A 26 -9.15 -5.92 0.55
CA CYS A 26 -8.21 -7.01 0.27
C CYS A 26 -7.37 -7.42 1.50
N LEU A 27 -6.97 -6.48 2.36
CA LEU A 27 -6.06 -6.76 3.48
C LEU A 27 -6.66 -7.70 4.55
N PRO A 28 -7.92 -7.53 4.99
CA PRO A 28 -8.55 -8.49 5.90
C PRO A 28 -8.66 -9.89 5.29
N GLN A 29 -8.96 -9.98 3.99
CA GLN A 29 -9.06 -11.26 3.30
C GLN A 29 -7.70 -11.96 3.19
N PHE A 30 -6.66 -11.22 2.83
CA PHE A 30 -5.28 -11.70 2.82
C PHE A 30 -4.91 -12.30 4.19
N ALA A 31 -5.20 -11.57 5.27
CA ALA A 31 -4.90 -12.01 6.63
C ALA A 31 -5.57 -13.36 6.98
N VAL A 32 -6.84 -13.52 6.62
CA VAL A 32 -7.58 -14.78 6.84
C VAL A 32 -6.95 -15.92 6.03
N GLN A 33 -6.66 -15.69 4.74
CA GLN A 33 -6.06 -16.71 3.87
C GLN A 33 -4.65 -17.10 4.34
N ALA A 34 -3.82 -16.13 4.72
CA ALA A 34 -2.48 -16.36 5.23
C ALA A 34 -2.49 -17.19 6.52
N ALA A 35 -3.36 -16.83 7.47
CA ALA A 35 -3.50 -17.59 8.71
C ALA A 35 -4.04 -19.01 8.47
N GLU A 36 -4.96 -19.19 7.51
CA GLU A 36 -5.42 -20.51 7.09
C GLU A 36 -4.29 -21.37 6.51
N GLN A 37 -3.38 -20.77 5.75
CA GLN A 37 -2.19 -21.47 5.25
C GLN A 37 -1.26 -21.91 6.39
N VAL A 38 -1.07 -21.08 7.43
CA VAL A 38 -0.31 -21.48 8.63
C VAL A 38 -1.01 -22.63 9.35
N PHE A 39 -2.33 -22.55 9.54
CA PHE A 39 -3.12 -23.61 10.15
C PHE A 39 -2.96 -24.94 9.40
N LYS A 40 -2.95 -24.91 8.07
CA LYS A 40 -2.74 -26.11 7.23
C LYS A 40 -1.30 -26.61 7.24
N ALA A 41 -0.33 -25.71 7.37
CA ALA A 41 1.08 -26.06 7.38
C ALA A 41 1.54 -26.72 8.69
N HIS A 42 0.79 -26.54 9.79
CA HIS A 42 1.12 -27.04 11.12
C HIS A 42 0.02 -27.95 11.71
N PRO A 43 -0.29 -29.10 11.08
CA PRO A 43 -1.34 -30.01 11.55
C PRO A 43 -1.09 -30.51 12.98
N GLU A 44 0.16 -30.62 13.41
CA GLU A 44 0.57 -31.02 14.76
C GLU A 44 0.03 -30.10 15.87
N ILE A 45 -0.21 -28.83 15.56
CA ILE A 45 -0.82 -27.86 16.48
C ILE A 45 -2.31 -27.74 16.20
N SER A 46 -2.67 -27.61 14.92
CA SER A 46 -4.06 -27.40 14.49
C SER A 46 -5.02 -28.51 14.93
N THR A 47 -4.56 -29.76 15.00
CA THR A 47 -5.37 -30.91 15.45
C THR A 47 -5.61 -30.94 16.95
N GLN A 48 -4.84 -30.18 17.73
CA GLN A 48 -5.04 -30.06 19.18
C GLN A 48 -6.17 -29.08 19.52
N PHE A 49 -6.59 -28.26 18.56
CA PHE A 49 -7.59 -27.24 18.80
C PHE A 49 -8.99 -27.84 18.84
N GLU A 50 -9.72 -27.49 19.90
CA GLU A 50 -11.15 -27.75 19.93
C GLU A 50 -11.90 -26.82 18.96
N LYS A 51 -13.08 -27.25 18.53
CA LYS A 51 -13.94 -26.46 17.61
C LYS A 51 -14.17 -25.02 18.09
N GLN A 52 -14.28 -24.81 19.40
CA GLN A 52 -14.45 -23.47 19.96
C GLN A 52 -13.18 -22.62 19.81
N GLN A 53 -12.00 -23.21 20.03
CA GLN A 53 -10.72 -22.51 19.85
C GLN A 53 -10.48 -22.13 18.39
N VAL A 54 -10.83 -23.01 17.44
CA VAL A 54 -10.76 -22.69 16.00
C VAL A 54 -11.66 -21.48 15.67
N LYS A 55 -12.88 -21.42 16.23
CA LYS A 55 -13.76 -20.27 16.03
C LYS A 55 -13.20 -18.99 16.63
N SER A 56 -12.64 -19.06 17.84
CA SER A 56 -11.98 -17.93 18.49
C SER A 56 -10.80 -17.43 17.66
N LEU A 57 -9.93 -18.33 17.17
CA LEU A 57 -8.82 -17.97 16.29
C LEU A 57 -9.31 -17.22 15.04
N GLN A 58 -10.33 -17.76 14.36
CA GLN A 58 -10.90 -17.11 13.16
C GLN A 58 -11.46 -15.73 13.46
N GLN A 59 -12.16 -15.56 14.59
CA GLN A 59 -12.70 -14.28 15.01
C GLN A 59 -11.58 -13.28 15.34
N ASP A 60 -10.57 -13.70 16.08
CA ASP A 60 -9.44 -12.86 16.48
C ASP A 60 -8.62 -12.43 15.25
N ILE A 61 -8.40 -13.32 14.28
CA ILE A 61 -7.73 -12.97 13.01
C ILE A 61 -8.50 -11.88 12.29
N ARG A 62 -9.83 -12.03 12.15
CA ARG A 62 -10.66 -11.03 11.46
C ARG A 62 -10.61 -9.68 12.18
N GLN A 63 -10.83 -9.68 13.50
CA GLN A 63 -10.82 -8.46 14.30
C GLN A 63 -9.45 -7.76 14.26
N ALA A 64 -8.36 -8.53 14.38
CA ALA A 64 -7.00 -7.99 14.32
C ALA A 64 -6.70 -7.44 12.92
N ALA A 65 -7.13 -8.13 11.87
CA ALA A 65 -6.91 -7.71 10.49
C ALA A 65 -7.70 -6.44 10.13
N GLU A 66 -8.97 -6.33 10.53
CA GLU A 66 -9.78 -5.12 10.36
C GLU A 66 -9.14 -3.93 11.09
N THR A 67 -8.74 -4.14 12.35
CA THR A 67 -8.10 -3.08 13.16
C THR A 67 -6.78 -2.62 12.55
N ALA A 68 -5.95 -3.57 12.08
CA ALA A 68 -4.69 -3.26 11.43
C ALA A 68 -4.90 -2.57 10.08
N THR A 69 -5.90 -3.01 9.31
CA THR A 69 -6.28 -2.39 8.04
C THR A 69 -6.68 -0.93 8.25
N GLN A 70 -7.53 -0.61 9.23
CA GLN A 70 -7.90 0.77 9.54
C GLN A 70 -6.68 1.65 9.87
N LYS A 71 -5.71 1.12 10.61
CA LYS A 71 -4.46 1.83 10.90
C LYS A 71 -3.63 2.06 9.64
N ILE A 72 -3.47 1.03 8.81
CA ILE A 72 -2.78 1.10 7.52
C ILE A 72 -3.43 2.16 6.63
N ILE A 73 -4.76 2.15 6.48
CA ILE A 73 -5.48 3.15 5.68
C ILE A 73 -5.31 4.56 6.28
N GLY A 74 -5.38 4.71 7.61
CA GLY A 74 -5.13 5.99 8.28
C GLY A 74 -3.71 6.53 8.07
N GLU A 75 -2.70 5.66 8.06
CA GLU A 75 -1.32 6.04 7.73
C GLU A 75 -1.15 6.40 6.25
N LEU A 76 -1.76 5.61 5.36
CA LEU A 76 -1.74 5.83 3.92
C LEU A 76 -2.56 7.06 3.48
N ALA A 77 -3.42 7.61 4.33
CA ALA A 77 -4.06 8.90 4.08
C ALA A 77 -3.06 10.06 4.05
N ASN A 78 -1.82 9.86 4.51
CA ASN A 78 -0.74 10.84 4.33
C ASN A 78 -0.30 10.91 2.86
N GLU A 79 -0.69 12.00 2.20
CA GLU A 79 -0.39 12.30 0.80
C GLU A 79 1.11 12.24 0.47
N GLU A 80 1.99 12.60 1.40
CA GLU A 80 3.44 12.62 1.19
C GLU A 80 4.03 11.23 0.90
N LEU A 81 3.36 10.15 1.33
CA LEU A 81 3.78 8.79 1.03
C LEU A 81 3.60 8.46 -0.47
N TRP A 82 2.64 9.11 -1.12
CA TRP A 82 2.26 8.90 -2.51
C TRP A 82 3.03 9.78 -3.48
N LEU A 83 3.78 10.77 -3.00
CA LEU A 83 4.58 11.64 -3.83
C LEU A 83 6.00 11.07 -3.92
N MET A 84 6.44 10.71 -5.14
CA MET A 84 7.75 10.11 -5.39
C MET A 84 8.59 10.89 -6.39
N ASP A 85 9.73 11.43 -5.96
CA ASP A 85 10.54 12.40 -6.72
C ASP A 85 11.19 11.91 -8.01
N ASN A 86 11.33 10.60 -8.22
CA ASN A 86 12.15 10.07 -9.33
C ASN A 86 11.43 9.03 -10.20
N VAL A 87 10.14 9.23 -10.46
CA VAL A 87 9.36 8.30 -11.31
C VAL A 87 9.55 8.66 -12.78
N ARG A 88 10.18 7.76 -13.55
CA ARG A 88 10.42 7.92 -15.00
C ARG A 88 9.67 6.93 -15.89
N LYS A 89 9.09 5.88 -15.31
CA LYS A 89 8.40 4.81 -16.01
C LYS A 89 7.15 4.41 -15.24
N VAL A 90 6.09 4.08 -15.96
CA VAL A 90 4.89 3.48 -15.37
C VAL A 90 5.28 2.15 -14.74
N ARG A 91 4.74 1.89 -13.56
CA ARG A 91 4.93 0.63 -12.82
C ARG A 91 3.60 -0.09 -12.73
N GLU A 92 3.66 -1.40 -12.58
CA GLU A 92 2.47 -2.25 -12.56
C GLU A 92 2.01 -2.64 -11.14
N SER A 93 2.74 -2.24 -10.10
CA SER A 93 2.47 -2.70 -8.73
C SER A 93 2.81 -1.64 -7.70
N LEU A 94 2.02 -1.64 -6.62
CA LEU A 94 2.13 -0.71 -5.50
C LEU A 94 3.46 -0.89 -4.75
N HIS A 95 4.02 -2.09 -4.80
CA HIS A 95 5.35 -2.43 -4.26
C HIS A 95 6.47 -1.51 -4.79
N HIS A 96 6.31 -0.91 -5.97
CA HIS A 96 7.29 0.04 -6.49
C HIS A 96 7.31 1.41 -5.78
N ASN A 97 6.33 1.68 -4.92
CA ASN A 97 6.40 2.76 -3.94
C ASN A 97 6.79 2.17 -2.58
N PRO A 98 8.08 2.18 -2.20
CA PRO A 98 8.55 1.49 -1.00
C PRO A 98 7.95 2.08 0.28
N LYS A 99 7.64 3.39 0.31
CA LYS A 99 7.03 4.04 1.46
C LYS A 99 5.61 3.52 1.71
N VAL A 100 4.79 3.50 0.66
CA VAL A 100 3.43 2.96 0.71
C VAL A 100 3.45 1.46 1.00
N TRP A 101 4.31 0.72 0.31
CA TRP A 101 4.39 -0.73 0.48
C TRP A 101 4.79 -1.15 1.89
N GLN A 102 5.76 -0.46 2.49
CA GLN A 102 6.18 -0.72 3.86
C GLN A 102 5.01 -0.56 4.86
N VAL A 103 4.14 0.43 4.65
CA VAL A 103 2.94 0.61 5.48
C VAL A 103 1.95 -0.53 5.26
N VAL A 104 1.70 -0.92 4.01
CA VAL A 104 0.84 -2.07 3.66
C VAL A 104 1.33 -3.38 4.30
N GLN A 105 2.65 -3.58 4.35
CA GLN A 105 3.27 -4.74 5.00
C GLN A 105 3.10 -4.77 6.53
N GLY A 106 2.61 -3.69 7.14
CA GLY A 106 2.30 -3.62 8.57
C GLY A 106 1.27 -4.67 9.04
N ILE A 107 0.54 -5.31 8.13
CA ILE A 107 -0.39 -6.41 8.46
C ILE A 107 0.35 -7.67 8.93
N SER A 108 1.48 -8.01 8.31
CA SER A 108 2.23 -9.25 8.59
C SER A 108 2.64 -9.40 10.06
N PRO A 109 3.28 -8.42 10.72
CA PRO A 109 3.68 -8.57 12.13
C PRO A 109 2.48 -8.69 13.10
N VAL A 110 1.31 -8.16 12.73
CA VAL A 110 0.08 -8.32 13.53
C VAL A 110 -0.37 -9.79 13.50
N LEU A 111 -0.34 -10.41 12.32
CA LEU A 111 -0.70 -11.82 12.15
C LEU A 111 0.31 -12.74 12.83
N ASP A 112 1.60 -12.45 12.68
CA ASP A 112 2.66 -13.25 13.30
C ASP A 112 2.52 -13.28 14.82
N LYS A 113 2.29 -12.12 15.42
CA LYS A 113 2.08 -12.01 16.86
C LYS A 113 0.84 -12.79 17.31
N LEU A 114 -0.26 -12.69 16.56
CA LEU A 114 -1.49 -13.41 16.89
C LEU A 114 -1.29 -14.93 16.80
N LEU A 115 -0.68 -15.43 15.72
CA LEU A 115 -0.44 -16.86 15.54
C LEU A 115 0.53 -17.41 16.59
N GLN A 116 1.54 -16.64 17.00
CA GLN A 116 2.41 -16.99 18.12
C GLN A 116 1.65 -17.15 19.45
N GLN A 117 0.65 -16.30 19.72
CA GLN A 117 -0.21 -16.42 20.92
C GLN A 117 -1.02 -17.70 20.93
N TYR A 118 -1.36 -18.21 19.75
CA TYR A 118 -2.03 -19.49 19.56
C TYR A 118 -1.05 -20.69 19.51
N GLY A 119 0.24 -20.47 19.76
CA GLY A 119 1.24 -21.52 19.89
C GLY A 119 1.87 -21.99 18.57
N TYR A 120 1.64 -21.28 17.46
CA TYR A 120 2.33 -21.59 16.20
C TYR A 120 3.81 -21.19 16.28
N PRO A 121 4.75 -22.05 15.85
CA PRO A 121 6.18 -21.78 15.93
C PRO A 121 6.62 -20.92 14.74
N PRO A 122 7.08 -19.68 14.97
CA PRO A 122 7.59 -18.85 13.88
C PRO A 122 8.96 -19.35 13.41
N GLN A 123 9.27 -19.09 12.14
CA GLN A 123 10.61 -19.30 11.58
C GLN A 123 11.53 -18.16 11.97
N LEU A 124 12.84 -18.45 12.07
CA LEU A 124 13.86 -17.44 12.32
C LEU A 124 14.32 -16.84 10.98
N GLY A 125 14.14 -15.54 10.80
CA GLY A 125 14.53 -14.79 9.60
C GLY A 125 15.48 -13.65 9.89
N SER A 126 15.90 -12.98 8.83
CA SER A 126 16.75 -11.78 8.90
C SER A 126 16.09 -10.63 9.67
N GLN A 127 14.76 -10.62 9.79
CA GLN A 127 14.00 -9.62 10.55
C GLN A 127 13.38 -10.14 11.86
N GLY A 128 13.79 -11.33 12.32
CA GLY A 128 13.29 -11.94 13.55
C GLY A 128 12.34 -13.12 13.29
N HIS A 129 11.38 -13.31 14.19
CA HIS A 129 10.43 -14.42 14.14
C HIS A 129 9.23 -14.09 13.24
N PHE A 130 9.01 -14.90 12.19
CA PHE A 130 7.94 -14.67 11.20
C PHE A 130 7.36 -15.99 10.67
N PHE A 131 6.19 -15.93 10.03
CA PHE A 131 5.68 -17.04 9.22
C PHE A 131 5.81 -16.70 7.74
N THR A 132 6.33 -17.63 6.92
CA THR A 132 6.47 -17.38 5.48
C THR A 132 5.14 -17.08 4.77
N GLN A 133 4.04 -17.61 5.31
CA GLN A 133 2.69 -17.50 4.76
C GLN A 133 2.04 -16.14 5.03
N THR A 134 2.42 -15.48 6.12
CA THR A 134 1.89 -14.16 6.53
C THR A 134 2.68 -13.01 5.91
N GLU A 135 3.83 -13.30 5.30
CA GLU A 135 4.69 -12.31 4.69
C GLU A 135 4.11 -11.80 3.36
N LEU A 136 3.66 -10.54 3.36
CA LEU A 136 3.15 -9.87 2.17
C LEU A 136 4.33 -9.27 1.38
N ARG A 137 4.99 -10.07 0.56
CA ARG A 137 6.16 -9.68 -0.25
C ARG A 137 5.76 -8.91 -1.50
N HIS A 138 4.63 -9.25 -2.09
CA HIS A 138 4.19 -8.76 -3.38
C HIS A 138 2.69 -8.46 -3.38
N ALA A 139 2.29 -7.45 -4.15
CA ALA A 139 0.89 -7.04 -4.26
C ALA A 139 0.00 -8.10 -4.92
N ASP A 140 0.59 -9.06 -5.65
CA ASP A 140 -0.15 -10.16 -6.28
C ASP A 140 -0.62 -11.22 -5.29
N GLN A 141 -0.07 -11.25 -4.07
CA GLN A 141 -0.56 -12.10 -2.98
C GLN A 141 -1.88 -11.60 -2.38
N LEU A 142 -2.27 -10.35 -2.66
CA LEU A 142 -3.57 -9.84 -2.23
C LEU A 142 -4.70 -10.53 -3.02
N PRO A 143 -5.82 -10.89 -2.36
CA PRO A 143 -7.00 -11.38 -3.05
C PRO A 143 -7.53 -10.35 -4.04
N ASP A 144 -8.07 -10.80 -5.17
CA ASP A 144 -8.70 -9.96 -6.20
C ASP A 144 -7.82 -8.77 -6.67
N ASN A 145 -6.51 -9.01 -6.77
CA ASN A 145 -5.51 -7.98 -7.06
C ASN A 145 -5.62 -7.28 -8.43
N GLU A 146 -6.48 -7.75 -9.35
CA GLU A 146 -6.57 -7.23 -10.72
C GLU A 146 -7.00 -5.76 -10.72
N GLN A 147 -7.99 -5.42 -9.89
CA GLN A 147 -8.44 -4.05 -9.72
C GLN A 147 -7.33 -3.16 -9.16
N LEU A 148 -6.62 -3.64 -8.13
CA LEU A 148 -5.49 -2.92 -7.53
C LEU A 148 -4.37 -2.69 -8.56
N LYS A 149 -4.08 -3.69 -9.41
CA LYS A 149 -3.10 -3.59 -10.50
C LYS A 149 -3.49 -2.48 -11.49
N VAL A 150 -4.74 -2.47 -11.95
CA VAL A 150 -5.25 -1.46 -12.89
C VAL A 150 -5.18 -0.06 -12.28
N LEU A 151 -5.67 0.09 -11.04
CA LEU A 151 -5.62 1.37 -10.33
C LEU A 151 -4.19 1.87 -10.13
N THR A 152 -3.27 0.96 -9.81
CA THR A 152 -1.85 1.31 -9.64
C THR A 152 -1.23 1.81 -10.93
N ILE A 153 -1.50 1.14 -12.07
CA ILE A 153 -1.02 1.59 -13.39
C ILE A 153 -1.55 3.00 -13.72
N LYS A 154 -2.84 3.24 -13.45
CA LYS A 154 -3.45 4.56 -13.64
C LYS A 154 -2.78 5.61 -12.75
N TYR A 155 -2.57 5.30 -11.47
CA TYR A 155 -1.90 6.18 -10.52
C TYR A 155 -0.48 6.56 -10.99
N TRP A 156 0.35 5.58 -11.39
CA TRP A 156 1.70 5.88 -11.87
C TRP A 156 1.68 6.73 -13.14
N SER A 157 0.74 6.45 -14.05
CA SER A 157 0.57 7.22 -15.28
C SER A 157 0.15 8.66 -14.98
N ALA A 158 -0.80 8.87 -14.06
CA ALA A 158 -1.24 10.18 -13.62
C ALA A 158 -0.10 10.96 -12.95
N LEU A 159 0.66 10.32 -12.05
CA LEU A 159 1.79 10.93 -11.36
C LEU A 159 2.88 11.39 -12.34
N ILE A 160 3.20 10.59 -13.36
CA ILE A 160 4.16 10.97 -14.40
C ILE A 160 3.64 12.18 -15.21
N ARG A 161 2.37 12.16 -15.60
CA ARG A 161 1.76 13.28 -16.37
C ARG A 161 1.75 14.57 -15.58
N GLN A 162 1.35 14.53 -14.31
CA GLN A 162 1.37 15.68 -13.41
C GLN A 162 2.78 16.29 -13.31
N ARG A 163 3.80 15.44 -13.20
CA ARG A 163 5.21 15.87 -13.15
C ARG A 163 5.67 16.51 -14.45
N GLN A 164 5.31 15.92 -15.58
CA GLN A 164 5.61 16.49 -16.89
C GLN A 164 4.96 17.86 -17.06
N GLN A 165 3.69 18.00 -16.69
CA GLN A 165 2.97 19.27 -16.72
C GLN A 165 3.63 20.35 -15.85
N ARG A 166 4.00 20.02 -14.60
CA ARG A 166 4.72 20.96 -13.73
C ARG A 166 6.10 21.35 -14.30
N ALA A 167 6.84 20.40 -14.85
CA ALA A 167 8.13 20.69 -15.47
C ALA A 167 8.00 21.61 -16.69
N ASP A 168 6.98 21.40 -17.52
CA ASP A 168 6.72 22.23 -18.69
C ASP A 168 6.23 23.63 -18.31
N GLN A 169 5.40 23.76 -17.27
CA GLN A 169 5.00 25.05 -16.71
C GLN A 169 6.21 25.85 -16.21
N LEU A 170 7.09 25.23 -15.42
CA LEU A 170 8.31 25.88 -14.93
C LEU A 170 9.22 26.34 -16.08
N ARG A 171 9.36 25.54 -17.14
CA ARG A 171 10.11 25.93 -18.33
C ARG A 171 9.48 27.11 -19.06
N GLN A 172 8.16 27.14 -19.18
CA GLN A 172 7.44 28.26 -19.80
C GLN A 172 7.60 29.54 -18.99
N GLU A 173 7.46 29.47 -17.66
CA GLU A 173 7.68 30.60 -16.76
C GLU A 173 9.11 31.14 -16.89
N GLN A 174 10.12 30.27 -16.85
CA GLN A 174 11.51 30.66 -17.06
C GLN A 174 11.73 31.33 -18.42
N ALA A 175 11.16 30.78 -19.50
CA ALA A 175 11.26 31.38 -20.83
C ALA A 175 10.61 32.77 -20.89
N VAL A 176 9.48 32.98 -20.21
CA VAL A 176 8.83 34.30 -20.10
C VAL A 176 9.70 35.26 -19.29
N TYR A 177 10.29 34.83 -18.17
CA TYR A 177 11.21 35.64 -17.39
C TYR A 177 12.45 36.04 -18.19
N HIS A 178 13.05 35.11 -18.94
CA HIS A 178 14.20 35.40 -19.81
C HIS A 178 13.86 36.42 -20.89
N ARG A 179 12.71 36.27 -21.59
CA ARG A 179 12.27 37.27 -22.59
C ARG A 179 12.10 38.66 -21.99
N LYS A 180 11.49 38.76 -20.80
CA LYS A 180 11.33 40.06 -20.11
C LYS A 180 12.67 40.69 -19.73
N LEU A 181 13.64 39.89 -19.29
CA LEU A 181 14.99 40.37 -18.99
C LEU A 181 15.70 40.89 -20.24
N ASP A 182 15.60 40.17 -21.36
CA ASP A 182 16.15 40.60 -22.65
C ASP A 182 15.52 41.91 -23.13
N GLU A 183 14.18 42.05 -23.01
CA GLU A 183 13.46 43.28 -23.34
C GLU A 183 13.91 44.48 -22.48
N MET A 184 14.17 44.27 -21.18
CA MET A 184 14.66 45.33 -20.28
C MET A 184 16.13 45.71 -20.54
N TRP A 185 16.95 44.79 -21.05
CA TRP A 185 18.37 45.05 -21.33
C TRP A 185 18.60 45.78 -22.66
N HIS A 186 17.65 45.65 -23.59
CA HIS A 186 17.71 46.28 -24.92
C HIS A 186 16.93 47.60 -25.03
N GLN A 187 16.43 48.14 -23.91
CA GLN A 187 15.90 49.50 -23.78
C GLN A 187 16.95 50.43 -23.15
#